data_AF-A0A1S2VCX4-F1
#
_entry.id   AF-A0A1S2VCX4-F1
#
_cell.length_a   1.000
_cell.length_b   1.000
_cell.length_c   1.000
_cell.angle_alpha   90.00
_cell.angle_beta   90.00
_cell.angle_gamma   90.00
#
_symmetry.space_group_name_H-M   'P 1'
#
loop_
_entity.id
_entity.type
_entity.pdbx_description
1 polymer ?
#
loop_
_entity_poly.entity_id
_entity_poly.type
_entity_poly.pdbx_seq_one_letter_code
_entity_poly.pdbx_strand_id
1 'polypeptide(L)'
;MRNQPRDVTGGEAVWGGMIPGLQLMNYLLGLLTVPIEVFLRRDFGERYFTRMNFFGGLIILLLWQLAGSLFGLLNMFNPLMWLMNRTSSGSSVLPGIIKWYIIFSIGHFLYMWWKDIIGKPVHSYSAGRSWLRPVGGALMFVLNLILEQVVRMLLSMTPQADQGRLSSLLPVLRDKDTFTERFVEPFVVFVFALMFMSSGQYMVAWWLLFSVMALNLYTGIRHQAERGVFLDYRDQMIDAEFYRAFLAGEQSEGTNAQERMVRETAREVEKNPDVLQVIERKNPSLAAAIERISPKLKAMGQEPQRPDEESQPIAA
;
A
#
# COMPACT_ATOMS: atom_id res chain seq x y z
N MET A 1 6.13 -3.98 -21.29
CA MET A 1 7.11 -4.35 -20.26
C MET A 1 6.61 -3.81 -18.93
N ARG A 2 6.48 -4.66 -17.91
CA ARG A 2 6.03 -4.26 -16.57
C ARG A 2 7.15 -3.47 -15.91
N ASN A 3 7.03 -2.14 -15.86
CA ASN A 3 7.86 -1.32 -14.98
C ASN A 3 7.39 -1.57 -13.55
N GLN A 4 7.88 -2.66 -12.94
CA GLN A 4 7.90 -2.74 -11.49
C GLN A 4 8.84 -1.65 -10.98
N PRO A 5 8.53 -1.00 -9.85
CA PRO A 5 9.36 0.05 -9.27
C PRO A 5 10.80 -0.42 -9.14
N ARG A 6 11.74 0.53 -9.17
CA ARG A 6 13.13 0.28 -8.79
C ARG A 6 13.14 0.07 -7.28
N ASP A 7 12.75 -1.13 -6.88
CA ASP A 7 12.73 -1.53 -5.50
C ASP A 7 14.18 -1.72 -5.06
N VAL A 8 14.73 -0.67 -4.46
CA VAL A 8 16.09 -0.68 -3.91
C VAL A 8 16.21 -1.66 -2.75
N THR A 9 15.09 -2.10 -2.17
CA THR A 9 15.00 -3.20 -1.20
C THR A 9 14.57 -4.53 -1.84
N GLY A 10 14.22 -4.51 -3.13
CA GLY A 10 13.76 -5.62 -3.94
C GLY A 10 12.25 -5.99 -3.83
N GLY A 11 11.51 -5.47 -2.85
CA GLY A 11 10.04 -5.59 -2.81
C GLY A 11 9.52 -6.97 -2.48
N GLU A 12 8.20 -7.16 -2.49
CA GLU A 12 7.60 -8.46 -2.18
C GLU A 12 8.14 -9.61 -3.04
N ALA A 13 8.57 -9.31 -4.27
CA ALA A 13 9.18 -10.30 -5.17
C ALA A 13 10.59 -10.72 -4.71
N VAL A 14 11.43 -9.79 -4.26
CA VAL A 14 12.78 -10.12 -3.79
C VAL A 14 12.77 -10.58 -2.33
N TRP A 15 12.00 -9.95 -1.43
CA TRP A 15 11.84 -10.43 -0.05
C TRP A 15 11.15 -11.79 -0.01
N GLY A 16 10.11 -11.99 -0.83
CA GLY A 16 9.43 -13.28 -0.99
C GLY A 16 10.32 -14.34 -1.67
N GLY A 17 11.27 -13.92 -2.50
CA GLY A 17 12.28 -14.80 -3.09
C GLY A 17 13.48 -15.09 -2.16
N MET A 18 13.86 -14.14 -1.30
CA MET A 18 14.99 -14.25 -0.37
C MET A 18 14.63 -15.01 0.91
N ILE A 19 13.39 -14.88 1.39
CA ILE A 19 12.91 -15.57 2.59
C ILE A 19 11.81 -16.55 2.17
N PRO A 20 12.14 -17.84 1.97
CA PRO A 20 11.15 -18.86 1.66
C PRO A 20 10.05 -18.85 2.72
N GLY A 21 8.81 -18.68 2.28
CA GLY A 21 7.64 -18.68 3.17
C GLY A 21 7.20 -17.31 3.67
N LEU A 22 7.85 -16.20 3.31
CA LEU A 22 7.38 -14.85 3.70
C LEU A 22 5.98 -14.54 3.16
N GLN A 23 5.66 -14.97 1.93
CA GLN A 23 4.29 -14.85 1.38
C GLN A 23 3.28 -15.68 2.17
N LEU A 24 3.65 -16.91 2.56
CA LEU A 24 2.79 -17.75 3.40
C LEU A 24 2.60 -17.12 4.78
N MET A 25 3.65 -16.57 5.37
CA MET A 25 3.58 -15.85 6.65
C MET A 25 2.66 -14.64 6.55
N ASN A 26 2.80 -13.80 5.52
CA ASN A 26 1.91 -12.66 5.30
C ASN A 26 0.46 -13.09 5.11
N TYR A 27 0.23 -14.19 4.38
CA TYR A 27 -1.10 -14.78 4.22
C TYR A 27 -1.67 -15.24 5.57
N LEU A 28 -0.89 -15.95 6.39
CA LEU A 28 -1.30 -16.40 7.73
C LEU A 28 -1.57 -15.23 8.68
N LEU A 29 -0.72 -14.19 8.66
CA LEU A 29 -0.92 -12.97 9.43
C LEU A 29 -2.22 -12.28 9.00
N GLY A 30 -2.46 -12.17 7.69
CA GLY A 30 -3.72 -11.64 7.14
C GLY A 30 -4.92 -12.41 7.68
N LEU A 31 -4.92 -13.74 7.61
CA LEU A 31 -6.01 -14.55 8.14
C LEU A 31 -6.23 -14.33 9.64
N LEU A 32 -5.16 -14.16 10.43
CA LEU A 32 -5.24 -13.91 11.86
C LEU A 32 -5.85 -12.55 12.20
N THR A 33 -5.67 -11.55 11.34
CA THR A 33 -6.28 -10.22 11.51
C THR A 33 -7.77 -10.19 11.18
N VAL A 34 -8.26 -11.02 10.25
CA VAL A 34 -9.64 -10.97 9.75
C VAL A 34 -10.69 -11.01 10.87
N PRO A 35 -10.63 -11.92 11.87
CA PRO A 35 -11.57 -11.93 12.98
C PRO A 35 -11.66 -10.62 13.75
N ILE A 36 -10.53 -9.96 13.96
CA ILE A 36 -10.46 -8.69 14.68
C ILE A 36 -10.97 -7.54 13.82
N GLU A 37 -10.58 -7.52 12.55
CA GLU A 37 -11.02 -6.48 11.62
C GLU A 37 -12.54 -6.49 11.46
N VAL A 38 -13.20 -7.65 11.47
CA VAL A 38 -14.67 -7.74 11.43
C VAL A 38 -15.35 -6.96 12.57
N PHE A 39 -14.73 -6.93 13.76
CA PHE A 39 -15.23 -6.16 14.90
C PHE A 39 -14.82 -4.68 14.84
N LEU A 40 -13.63 -4.37 14.31
CA LEU A 40 -13.10 -3.02 14.30
C LEU A 40 -13.62 -2.17 13.13
N ARG A 41 -14.04 -2.78 12.01
CA ARG A 41 -14.40 -2.08 10.77
C ARG A 41 -15.91 -1.91 10.59
N ARG A 42 -16.29 -0.83 9.91
CA ARG A 42 -17.68 -0.48 9.58
C ARG A 42 -18.16 -1.05 8.24
N ASP A 43 -17.25 -1.14 7.31
CA ASP A 43 -17.46 -1.50 5.93
C ASP A 43 -16.25 -2.28 5.42
N PHE A 44 -16.41 -3.01 4.33
CA PHE A 44 -15.32 -3.72 3.66
C PHE A 44 -15.48 -3.61 2.15
N GLY A 45 -14.35 -3.66 1.43
CA GLY A 45 -14.34 -3.91 0.00
C GLY A 45 -14.56 -5.40 -0.32
N GLU A 46 -15.22 -5.67 -1.44
CA GLU A 46 -15.60 -7.03 -1.86
C GLU A 46 -14.40 -7.98 -1.99
N ARG A 47 -13.25 -7.50 -2.50
CA ARG A 47 -12.04 -8.31 -2.64
C ARG A 47 -11.26 -8.42 -1.34
N TYR A 48 -11.50 -7.51 -0.40
CA TYR A 48 -10.86 -7.54 0.90
C TYR A 48 -11.54 -8.58 1.81
N PHE A 49 -12.86 -8.50 1.99
CA PHE A 49 -13.60 -9.42 2.84
C PHE A 49 -14.37 -10.46 2.02
N THR A 50 -13.62 -11.41 1.45
CA THR A 50 -14.19 -12.51 0.67
C THR A 50 -14.77 -13.61 1.56
N ARG A 51 -15.59 -14.51 0.99
CA ARG A 51 -16.07 -15.72 1.67
C ARG A 51 -14.92 -16.58 2.19
N MET A 52 -13.81 -16.65 1.45
CA MET A 52 -12.62 -17.40 1.86
C MET A 52 -11.96 -16.78 3.10
N ASN A 53 -11.85 -15.46 3.15
CA ASN A 53 -11.33 -14.76 4.33
C ASN A 53 -12.24 -14.93 5.54
N PHE A 54 -13.57 -14.91 5.33
CA PHE A 54 -14.53 -15.24 6.38
C PHE A 54 -14.30 -16.64 6.99
N PHE A 55 -14.20 -17.68 6.15
CA PHE A 55 -13.95 -19.04 6.62
C PHE A 55 -12.55 -19.18 7.24
N GLY A 56 -11.53 -18.53 6.68
CA GLY A 56 -10.18 -18.53 7.24
C GLY A 56 -10.14 -17.92 8.64
N GLY A 57 -10.80 -16.78 8.84
CA GLY A 57 -10.95 -16.18 10.17
C GLY A 57 -11.73 -17.08 11.15
N LEU A 58 -12.80 -17.74 10.68
CA LEU A 58 -13.57 -18.69 11.50
C LEU A 58 -12.71 -19.89 11.94
N ILE A 59 -11.95 -20.47 11.01
CA ILE A 59 -11.03 -21.58 11.29
C ILE A 59 -10.02 -21.18 12.36
N ILE A 60 -9.45 -19.98 12.28
CA ILE A 60 -8.50 -19.49 13.28
C ILE A 60 -9.15 -19.41 14.66
N LEU A 61 -10.36 -18.86 14.78
CA LEU A 61 -11.06 -18.80 16.07
C LEU A 61 -11.36 -20.21 16.62
N LEU A 62 -11.76 -21.15 15.76
CA LEU A 62 -11.99 -22.54 16.13
C LEU A 62 -10.71 -23.25 16.58
N LEU A 63 -9.57 -22.97 15.93
CA LEU A 63 -8.26 -23.49 16.34
C LEU A 63 -7.86 -22.99 17.72
N TRP A 64 -8.09 -21.70 18.03
CA TRP A 64 -7.87 -21.17 19.37
C TRP A 64 -8.81 -21.78 20.42
N GLN A 65 -10.05 -22.09 20.03
CA GLN A 65 -11.00 -22.79 20.91
C GLN A 65 -10.53 -24.22 21.20
N LEU A 66 -10.11 -24.95 20.17
CA LEU A 66 -9.57 -26.30 20.30
C LEU A 66 -8.30 -26.29 21.15
N ALA A 67 -7.38 -25.36 20.90
CA ALA A 67 -6.17 -25.18 21.70
C ALA A 67 -6.52 -24.94 23.17
N GLY A 68 -7.49 -24.07 23.45
CA GLY A 68 -7.97 -23.83 24.81
C GLY A 68 -8.51 -25.08 25.51
N SER A 69 -9.30 -25.89 24.80
CA SER A 69 -9.79 -27.18 25.32
C SER A 69 -8.66 -28.17 25.58
N LEU A 70 -7.66 -28.25 24.69
CA LEU A 70 -6.49 -29.12 24.84
C LEU A 70 -5.60 -28.68 26.01
N PHE A 71 -5.33 -27.38 26.16
CA PHE A 71 -4.60 -26.84 27.31
C PHE A 71 -5.34 -27.11 28.62
N GLY A 72 -6.67 -27.01 28.63
CA GLY A 72 -7.50 -27.41 29.77
C GLY A 72 -7.29 -28.88 30.13
N LEU A 73 -7.28 -29.77 29.14
CA LEU A 73 -7.04 -31.20 29.34
C LEU A 73 -5.63 -31.50 29.83
N LEU A 74 -4.59 -30.89 29.24
CA LEU A 74 -3.20 -31.07 29.66
C LEU A 74 -2.97 -30.55 31.09
N ASN A 75 -3.63 -29.46 31.47
CA ASN A 75 -3.57 -28.94 32.83
C ASN A 75 -4.23 -29.87 33.86
N MET A 76 -5.20 -30.71 33.49
CA MET A 76 -5.73 -31.75 34.39
C MET A 76 -4.67 -32.80 34.76
N PHE A 77 -3.68 -33.01 33.90
CA PHE A 77 -2.59 -33.96 34.14
C PHE A 77 -1.34 -33.31 34.74
N ASN A 78 -1.34 -32.00 35.00
CA ASN A 78 -0.19 -31.31 35.59
C ASN A 78 -0.31 -31.25 37.13
N PRO A 79 0.44 -32.08 37.88
CA PRO A 79 0.34 -32.15 39.35
C PRO A 79 0.72 -30.83 40.05
N LEU A 80 1.51 -29.98 39.39
CA LEU A 80 1.90 -28.66 39.92
C LEU A 80 0.72 -27.67 39.95
N MET A 81 -0.17 -27.73 38.95
CA MET A 81 -1.36 -26.87 38.88
C MET A 81 -2.44 -27.29 39.87
N TRP A 82 -2.55 -28.59 40.16
CA TRP A 82 -3.39 -29.12 41.24
C TRP A 82 -2.96 -28.57 42.61
N LEU A 83 -1.64 -28.49 42.86
CA LEU A 83 -1.09 -27.91 44.09
C LEU A 83 -1.35 -26.39 44.22
N MET A 84 -1.37 -25.66 43.10
CA MET A 84 -1.58 -24.20 43.09
C MET A 84 -3.06 -23.76 43.13
N ASN A 85 -4.01 -24.70 43.19
CA ASN A 85 -5.46 -24.46 43.30
C ASN A 85 -6.02 -23.36 42.37
N ARG A 86 -5.44 -23.20 41.17
CA ARG A 86 -5.95 -22.30 40.12
C ARG A 86 -6.81 -23.10 39.14
N THR A 87 -7.94 -23.60 39.61
CA THR A 87 -8.98 -24.10 38.72
C THR A 87 -9.74 -22.90 38.15
N SER A 88 -9.37 -22.46 36.95
CA SER A 88 -10.15 -21.49 36.19
C SER A 88 -11.48 -22.13 35.73
N SER A 89 -12.45 -22.24 36.64
CA SER A 89 -13.79 -22.77 36.39
C SER A 89 -14.72 -21.75 35.68
N GLY A 90 -14.15 -20.74 35.01
CA GLY A 90 -14.93 -19.78 34.24
C GLY A 90 -15.30 -20.34 32.88
N SER A 91 -16.56 -20.22 32.47
CA SER A 91 -16.95 -20.47 31.08
C SER A 91 -16.08 -19.63 30.14
N SER A 92 -15.47 -20.25 29.14
CA SER A 92 -14.69 -19.53 28.13
C SER A 92 -15.57 -18.52 27.40
N VAL A 93 -15.07 -17.29 27.21
CA VAL A 93 -15.78 -16.24 26.45
C VAL A 93 -15.68 -16.48 24.93
N LEU A 94 -14.72 -17.30 24.49
CA LEU A 94 -14.41 -17.51 23.08
C LEU A 94 -15.58 -18.03 22.22
N PRO A 95 -16.44 -18.97 22.68
CA PRO A 95 -17.64 -19.37 21.93
C PRO A 95 -18.60 -18.19 21.68
N GLY A 96 -18.69 -17.26 22.63
CA GLY A 96 -19.45 -16.02 22.46
C GLY A 96 -18.85 -15.13 21.38
N ILE A 97 -17.53 -15.00 21.36
CA ILE A 97 -16.80 -14.24 20.32
C ILE A 97 -17.04 -14.85 18.94
N ILE A 98 -16.97 -16.18 18.81
CA ILE A 98 -17.24 -16.87 17.53
C ILE A 98 -18.67 -16.60 17.05
N LYS A 99 -19.65 -16.69 17.95
CA LYS A 99 -21.05 -16.37 17.62
C LYS A 99 -21.18 -14.93 17.09
N TRP A 100 -20.58 -13.96 17.79
CA TRP A 100 -20.61 -12.57 17.36
C TRP A 100 -19.88 -12.36 16.04
N TYR A 101 -18.72 -12.99 15.83
CA TYR A 101 -17.98 -12.92 14.58
C TYR A 101 -18.85 -13.35 13.38
N ILE A 102 -19.60 -14.44 13.51
CA ILE A 102 -20.52 -14.90 12.46
C ILE A 102 -21.61 -13.86 12.19
N ILE A 103 -22.23 -13.31 13.24
CA ILE A 103 -23.30 -12.30 13.12
C ILE A 103 -22.79 -11.04 12.42
N PHE A 104 -21.67 -10.48 12.88
CA PHE A 104 -21.05 -9.29 12.27
C PHE A 104 -20.62 -9.55 10.83
N SER A 105 -20.05 -10.72 10.54
CA SER A 105 -19.65 -11.10 9.17
C SER A 105 -20.85 -11.15 8.22
N ILE A 106 -21.97 -11.75 8.65
CA ILE A 106 -23.21 -11.75 7.85
C ILE A 106 -23.71 -10.32 7.63
N GLY A 107 -23.66 -9.48 8.68
CA GLY A 107 -24.00 -8.06 8.57
C GLY A 107 -23.16 -7.33 7.52
N HIS A 108 -21.84 -7.57 7.49
CA HIS A 108 -20.93 -7.00 6.48
C HIS A 108 -21.26 -7.50 5.07
N PHE A 109 -21.53 -8.80 4.88
CA PHE A 109 -21.91 -9.33 3.57
C PHE A 109 -23.23 -8.73 3.06
N LEU A 110 -24.23 -8.60 3.94
CA LEU A 110 -25.50 -7.95 3.59
C LEU A 110 -25.31 -6.47 3.24
N TYR A 111 -24.44 -5.77 3.98
CA TYR A 111 -24.13 -4.38 3.70
C TYR A 111 -23.40 -4.21 2.35
N MET A 112 -22.42 -5.06 2.03
CA MET A 112 -21.75 -5.05 0.72
C MET A 112 -22.76 -5.32 -0.41
N TRP A 113 -23.57 -6.37 -0.28
CA TRP A 113 -24.62 -6.68 -1.25
C TRP A 113 -25.61 -5.53 -1.47
N TRP A 114 -26.04 -4.87 -0.38
CA TRP A 114 -26.89 -3.70 -0.45
C TRP A 114 -26.22 -2.53 -1.20
N LYS A 115 -24.93 -2.29 -0.95
CA LYS A 115 -24.15 -1.24 -1.62
C LYS A 115 -24.03 -1.46 -3.14
N ASP A 116 -23.90 -2.72 -3.54
CA ASP A 116 -23.84 -3.11 -4.94
C ASP A 116 -25.18 -2.85 -5.65
N ILE A 117 -26.31 -3.17 -5.00
CA ILE A 117 -27.65 -2.92 -5.55
C ILE A 117 -27.90 -1.42 -5.78
N ILE A 118 -27.47 -0.56 -4.85
CA ILE A 118 -27.69 0.89 -4.97
C ILE A 118 -26.67 1.58 -5.90
N GLY A 119 -25.77 0.82 -6.55
CA GLY A 119 -24.75 1.36 -7.45
C GLY A 119 -23.69 2.22 -6.75
N LYS A 120 -23.46 2.00 -5.44
CA LYS A 120 -22.42 2.70 -4.66
C LYS A 120 -21.46 1.69 -4.02
N PRO A 121 -20.79 0.83 -4.80
CA PRO A 121 -19.87 -0.16 -4.26
C PRO A 121 -18.72 0.52 -3.52
N VAL A 122 -18.30 -0.09 -2.41
CA VAL A 122 -17.05 0.29 -1.73
C VAL A 122 -15.88 -0.13 -2.63
N HIS A 123 -14.80 0.65 -2.64
CA HIS A 123 -13.62 0.30 -3.43
C HIS A 123 -13.16 -1.12 -3.09
N SER A 124 -12.97 -1.96 -4.11
CA SER A 124 -12.84 -3.42 -3.95
C SER A 124 -11.70 -3.85 -3.02
N TYR A 125 -10.60 -3.10 -3.02
CA TYR A 125 -9.42 -3.31 -2.17
C TYR A 125 -9.45 -2.57 -0.83
N SER A 126 -10.52 -1.86 -0.50
CA SER A 126 -10.59 -1.12 0.76
C SER A 126 -10.74 -2.07 1.94
N ALA A 127 -9.86 -1.93 2.92
CA ALA A 127 -9.98 -2.62 4.22
C ALA A 127 -11.08 -2.04 5.12
N GLY A 128 -11.79 -1.01 4.66
CA GLY A 128 -12.85 -0.38 5.43
C GLY A 128 -12.40 0.69 6.40
N ARG A 129 -13.38 1.43 6.91
CA ARG A 129 -13.19 2.47 7.91
C ARG A 129 -13.37 1.91 9.30
N SER A 130 -12.46 2.28 10.20
CA SER A 130 -12.53 1.89 11.60
C SER A 130 -13.72 2.51 12.33
N TRP A 131 -14.35 1.76 13.23
CA TRP A 131 -15.23 2.30 14.27
C TRP A 131 -14.48 3.27 15.18
N LEU A 132 -13.17 3.05 15.39
CA LEU A 132 -12.31 3.84 16.26
C LEU A 132 -11.80 5.14 15.63
N ARG A 133 -12.20 5.46 14.38
CA ARG A 133 -11.81 6.69 13.68
C ARG A 133 -12.03 7.99 14.50
N PRO A 134 -13.13 8.17 15.26
CA PRO A 134 -13.31 9.37 16.09
C PRO A 134 -12.25 9.45 17.19
N VAL A 135 -11.92 8.32 17.82
CA VAL A 135 -10.87 8.23 18.85
C VAL A 135 -9.51 8.55 18.23
N GLY A 136 -9.20 7.96 17.06
CA GLY A 136 -7.96 8.27 16.35
C GLY A 136 -7.86 9.73 15.92
N GLY A 137 -8.97 10.34 15.49
CA GLY A 137 -9.02 11.77 15.20
C GLY A 137 -8.72 12.65 16.42
N ALA A 138 -9.28 12.31 17.58
CA ALA A 138 -9.01 13.03 18.83
C ALA A 138 -7.54 12.87 19.29
N LEU A 139 -7.01 11.65 19.24
CA LEU A 139 -5.60 11.38 19.57
C LEU A 139 -4.65 12.09 18.61
N MET A 140 -4.93 12.04 17.31
CA MET A 140 -4.12 12.71 16.28
C MET A 140 -4.12 14.23 16.48
N PHE A 141 -5.24 14.81 16.90
CA PHE A 141 -5.30 16.23 17.26
C PHE A 141 -4.35 16.57 18.42
N VAL A 142 -4.43 15.82 19.53
CA VAL A 142 -3.54 16.01 20.68
C VAL A 142 -2.06 15.84 20.29
N LEU A 143 -1.74 14.80 19.53
CA LEU A 143 -0.36 14.57 19.07
C LEU A 143 0.13 15.66 18.13
N ASN A 144 -0.71 16.16 17.22
CA ASN A 144 -0.35 17.27 16.34
C ASN A 144 -0.10 18.56 17.12
N LEU A 145 -0.82 18.83 18.22
CA LEU A 145 -0.51 19.99 19.08
C LEU A 145 0.89 19.89 19.68
N ILE A 146 1.28 18.70 20.15
CA ILE A 146 2.62 18.45 20.70
C ILE A 146 3.67 18.56 19.60
N LEU A 147 3.45 17.89 18.46
CA LEU A 147 4.37 17.88 17.33
C LEU A 147 4.55 19.27 16.71
N GLU A 148 3.48 20.07 16.65
CA GLU A 148 3.55 21.45 16.20
C GLU A 148 4.46 22.28 17.11
N GLN A 149 4.37 22.11 18.42
CA GLN A 149 5.27 22.77 19.35
C GLN A 149 6.73 22.37 19.11
N VAL A 150 6.98 21.09 18.84
CA VAL A 150 8.32 20.60 18.50
C VAL A 150 8.81 21.18 17.17
N VAL A 151 7.97 21.20 16.13
CA VAL A 151 8.33 21.77 14.82
C VAL A 151 8.59 23.26 14.92
N ARG A 152 7.80 24.02 15.69
CA ARG A 152 8.04 25.46 15.95
C ARG A 152 9.38 25.70 16.65
N MET A 153 9.72 24.85 17.62
CA MET A 153 11.03 24.89 18.27
C MET A 153 12.16 24.59 17.27
N LEU A 154 12.02 23.57 16.42
CA LEU A 154 12.99 23.25 15.36
C LEU A 154 13.12 24.37 14.33
N LEU A 155 12.02 25.01 13.95
CA LEU A 155 12.00 26.15 13.03
C LEU A 155 12.81 27.33 13.57
N SER A 156 12.78 27.56 14.89
CA SER A 156 13.61 28.62 15.50
C SER A 156 15.12 28.36 15.40
N MET A 157 15.52 27.10 15.23
CA MET A 157 16.93 26.69 15.05
C MET A 157 17.34 26.57 13.58
N THR A 158 16.39 26.67 12.63
CA THR A 158 16.63 26.42 11.21
C THR A 158 16.84 27.75 10.44
N PRO A 159 17.80 27.83 9.50
CA PRO A 159 17.99 29.01 8.64
C PRO A 159 16.71 29.43 7.90
N GLN A 160 16.51 30.74 7.74
CA GLN A 160 15.28 31.32 7.16
C GLN A 160 14.94 30.79 5.76
N ALA A 161 15.95 30.43 4.96
CA ALA A 161 15.77 29.87 3.62
C ALA A 161 14.93 28.58 3.60
N ASP A 162 15.00 27.76 4.65
CA ASP A 162 14.33 26.46 4.72
C ASP A 162 13.03 26.46 5.54
N GLN A 163 12.75 27.55 6.27
CA GLN A 163 11.58 27.65 7.15
C GLN A 163 10.26 27.47 6.39
N GLY A 164 10.17 27.97 5.16
CA GLY A 164 9.00 27.80 4.30
C GLY A 164 8.68 26.33 4.01
N ARG A 165 9.71 25.50 3.78
CA ARG A 165 9.53 24.06 3.53
C ARG A 165 9.12 23.28 4.78
N LEU A 166 9.65 23.63 5.95
CA LEU A 166 9.28 22.96 7.21
C LEU A 166 7.87 23.34 7.68
N SER A 167 7.48 24.61 7.51
CA SER A 167 6.14 25.06 7.88
C SER A 167 5.05 24.36 7.05
N SER A 168 5.32 24.05 5.78
CA SER A 168 4.38 23.33 4.91
C SER A 168 4.21 21.86 5.28
N LEU A 169 5.03 21.32 6.20
CA LEU A 169 4.87 19.98 6.76
C LEU A 169 3.81 19.92 7.85
N LEU A 170 3.37 21.04 8.42
CA LEU A 170 2.28 21.06 9.42
C LEU A 170 0.89 20.96 8.76
N PRO A 171 -0.07 20.23 9.35
CA PRO A 171 0.10 19.30 10.48
C PRO A 171 0.86 18.04 10.07
N VAL A 172 1.65 17.48 11.00
CA VAL A 172 2.54 16.33 10.75
C VAL A 172 1.74 15.06 10.46
N LEU A 173 0.74 14.77 11.29
CA LEU A 173 -0.17 13.65 11.08
C LEU A 173 -1.41 14.14 10.34
N ARG A 174 -1.55 13.71 9.08
CA ARG A 174 -2.64 14.16 8.18
C ARG A 174 -3.70 13.10 7.96
N ASP A 175 -3.26 11.85 7.83
CA ASP A 175 -4.12 10.74 7.49
C ASP A 175 -4.69 10.07 8.75
N LYS A 176 -5.93 10.44 9.08
CA LYS A 176 -6.67 9.91 10.22
C LYS A 176 -6.92 8.41 10.10
N ASP A 177 -7.15 7.91 8.89
CA ASP A 177 -7.53 6.52 8.67
C ASP A 177 -6.31 5.63 8.88
N THR A 178 -5.20 5.95 8.21
CA THR A 178 -3.91 5.27 8.41
C THR A 178 -3.43 5.37 9.86
N PHE A 179 -3.57 6.52 10.52
CA PHE A 179 -3.18 6.66 11.92
C PHE A 179 -4.03 5.78 12.85
N THR A 180 -5.35 5.78 12.66
CA THR A 180 -6.27 4.96 13.47
C THR A 180 -5.92 3.48 13.31
N GLU A 181 -5.75 3.05 12.08
CA GLU A 181 -5.47 1.65 11.75
C GLU A 181 -4.10 1.17 12.26
N ARG A 182 -3.05 1.97 12.11
CA ARG A 182 -1.70 1.54 12.48
C ARG A 182 -1.40 1.61 13.97
N PHE A 183 -2.04 2.53 14.69
CA PHE A 183 -1.70 2.80 16.08
C PHE A 183 -2.87 2.53 17.03
N VAL A 184 -4.05 3.06 16.72
CA VAL A 184 -5.19 3.03 17.64
C VAL A 184 -5.81 1.64 17.71
N GLU A 185 -6.00 0.99 16.56
CA GLU A 185 -6.58 -0.35 16.50
C GLU A 185 -5.71 -1.39 17.25
N PRO A 186 -4.41 -1.58 16.93
CA PRO A 186 -3.57 -2.51 17.68
C PRO A 186 -3.49 -2.17 19.16
N PHE A 187 -3.47 -0.89 19.52
CA PHE A 187 -3.44 -0.47 20.92
C PHE A 187 -4.72 -0.86 21.67
N VAL A 188 -5.90 -0.64 21.08
CA VAL A 188 -7.18 -1.03 21.68
C VAL A 188 -7.27 -2.55 21.82
N VAL A 189 -6.85 -3.30 20.80
CA VAL A 189 -6.81 -4.78 20.85
C VAL A 189 -5.84 -5.25 21.95
N PHE A 190 -4.70 -4.58 22.12
CA PHE A 190 -3.75 -4.87 23.18
C PHE A 190 -4.35 -4.62 24.57
N VAL A 191 -5.06 -3.50 24.78
CA VAL A 191 -5.77 -3.23 26.03
C VAL A 191 -6.80 -4.33 26.33
N PHE A 192 -7.59 -4.75 25.35
CA PHE A 192 -8.51 -5.87 25.51
C PHE A 192 -7.77 -7.18 25.85
N ALA A 193 -6.63 -7.45 25.24
CA ALA A 193 -5.82 -8.62 25.55
C ALA A 193 -5.40 -8.64 27.03
N LEU A 194 -4.94 -7.51 27.57
CA LEU A 194 -4.59 -7.36 28.98
C LEU A 194 -5.81 -7.53 29.89
N MET A 195 -6.97 -6.98 29.52
CA MET A 195 -8.22 -7.15 30.27
C MET A 195 -8.64 -8.63 30.33
N PHE A 196 -8.62 -9.35 29.21
CA PHE A 196 -8.93 -10.78 29.19
C PHE A 196 -7.90 -11.61 29.96
N MET A 197 -6.61 -11.23 29.90
CA MET A 197 -5.56 -11.87 30.69
C MET A 197 -5.82 -11.71 32.19
N SER A 198 -6.18 -10.50 32.64
CA SER A 198 -6.50 -10.23 34.05
C SER A 198 -7.77 -10.95 34.52
N SER A 199 -8.70 -11.24 33.60
CA SER A 199 -9.94 -11.99 33.87
C SER A 199 -9.76 -13.51 33.80
N GLY A 200 -8.52 -14.00 33.65
CA GLY A 200 -8.21 -15.43 33.53
C GLY A 200 -8.61 -16.08 32.20
N GLN A 201 -9.01 -15.29 31.20
CA GLN A 201 -9.38 -15.75 29.85
C GLN A 201 -8.13 -15.83 28.95
N TYR A 202 -7.14 -16.62 29.37
CA TYR A 202 -5.81 -16.64 28.77
C TYR A 202 -5.81 -16.96 27.27
N MET A 203 -6.69 -17.84 26.80
CA MET A 203 -6.74 -18.21 25.38
C MET A 203 -7.20 -17.06 24.49
N VAL A 204 -8.21 -16.32 24.94
CA VAL A 204 -8.68 -15.10 24.26
C VAL A 204 -7.57 -14.05 24.29
N ALA A 205 -6.91 -13.87 25.43
CA ALA A 205 -5.82 -12.92 25.57
C ALA A 205 -4.65 -13.24 24.63
N TRP A 206 -4.23 -14.50 24.54
CA TRP A 206 -3.17 -14.92 23.62
C TRP A 206 -3.57 -14.69 22.17
N TRP A 207 -4.76 -15.12 21.75
CA TRP A 207 -5.27 -14.84 20.42
C TRP A 207 -5.24 -13.33 20.09
N LEU A 208 -5.68 -12.48 21.02
CA LEU A 208 -5.63 -11.02 20.86
C LEU A 208 -4.19 -10.50 20.76
N LEU A 209 -3.26 -10.97 21.60
CA LEU A 209 -1.84 -10.57 21.51
C LEU A 209 -1.21 -10.93 20.17
N PHE A 210 -1.47 -12.15 19.67
CA PHE A 210 -1.05 -12.56 18.33
C PHE A 210 -1.68 -11.67 17.25
N SER A 211 -2.95 -11.30 17.43
CA SER A 211 -3.64 -10.40 16.51
C SER A 211 -3.09 -8.98 16.54
N VAL A 212 -2.62 -8.46 17.68
CA VAL A 212 -1.93 -7.15 17.75
C VAL A 212 -0.67 -7.15 16.89
N MET A 213 0.13 -8.22 16.99
CA MET A 213 1.34 -8.36 16.17
C MET A 213 0.98 -8.46 14.69
N ALA A 214 -0.03 -9.27 14.36
CA ALA A 214 -0.49 -9.44 12.99
C ALA A 214 -1.06 -8.13 12.40
N LEU A 215 -1.87 -7.39 13.16
CA LEU A 215 -2.40 -6.09 12.72
C LEU A 215 -1.27 -5.10 12.46
N ASN A 216 -0.29 -4.97 13.36
CA ASN A 216 0.83 -4.05 13.18
C ASN A 216 1.65 -4.37 11.91
N LEU A 217 1.95 -5.66 11.69
CA LEU A 217 2.74 -6.09 10.54
C LEU A 217 1.95 -6.00 9.23
N TYR A 218 0.74 -6.58 9.20
CA TYR A 218 -0.09 -6.65 8.01
C TYR A 218 -0.53 -5.27 7.51
N THR A 219 -1.00 -4.41 8.42
CA THR A 219 -1.38 -3.02 8.05
C THR A 219 -0.15 -2.21 7.62
N GLY A 220 1.01 -2.45 8.23
CA GLY A 220 2.28 -1.84 7.82
C GLY A 220 2.64 -2.17 6.38
N ILE A 221 2.60 -3.46 6.02
CA ILE A 221 2.86 -3.94 4.66
C ILE A 221 1.84 -3.35 3.68
N ARG A 222 0.55 -3.38 4.04
CA ARG A 222 -0.51 -2.88 3.16
C ARG A 222 -0.36 -1.40 2.84
N HIS A 223 -0.06 -0.57 3.84
CA HIS A 223 0.17 0.86 3.61
C HIS A 223 1.45 1.15 2.83
N GLN A 224 2.49 0.33 2.98
CA GLN A 224 3.67 0.44 2.13
C GLN A 224 3.33 0.13 0.67
N ALA A 225 2.53 -0.91 0.43
CA ALA A 225 2.06 -1.26 -0.92
C ALA A 225 1.18 -0.15 -1.53
N GLU A 226 0.21 0.37 -0.78
CA GLU A 226 -0.63 1.51 -1.22
C GLU A 226 0.21 2.75 -1.56
N ARG A 227 1.18 3.08 -0.70
CA ARG A 227 2.10 4.19 -0.95
C ARG A 227 2.96 3.95 -2.19
N GLY A 228 3.44 2.73 -2.40
CA GLY A 228 4.20 2.36 -3.61
C GLY A 228 3.39 2.63 -4.87
N VAL A 229 2.15 2.14 -4.92
CA VAL A 229 1.23 2.35 -6.04
C VAL A 229 0.94 3.83 -6.27
N PHE A 230 0.73 4.61 -5.20
CA PHE A 230 0.50 6.05 -5.33
C PHE A 230 1.71 6.79 -5.90
N LEU A 231 2.92 6.45 -5.44
CA LEU A 231 4.17 7.03 -5.94
C LEU A 231 4.37 6.67 -7.42
N ASP A 232 4.09 5.42 -7.80
CA ASP A 232 4.17 4.98 -9.20
C ASP A 232 3.22 5.78 -10.11
N TYR A 233 1.98 6.02 -9.68
CA TYR A 233 1.04 6.86 -10.44
C TYR A 233 1.53 8.30 -10.56
N ARG A 234 2.07 8.87 -9.49
CA ARG A 234 2.62 10.22 -9.51
C ARG A 234 3.80 10.32 -10.47
N ASP A 235 4.70 9.35 -10.43
CA ASP A 235 5.88 9.32 -11.29
C ASP A 235 5.47 9.13 -12.76
N GLN A 236 4.47 8.29 -13.04
CA GLN A 236 3.88 8.18 -14.39
C GLN A 236 3.24 9.49 -14.89
N MET A 237 2.61 10.26 -13.99
CA MET A 237 2.06 11.58 -14.35
C MET A 237 3.18 12.58 -14.67
N ILE A 238 4.25 12.60 -13.87
CA ILE A 238 5.42 13.45 -14.10
C ILE A 238 6.11 13.05 -15.41
N ASP A 239 6.30 11.75 -15.67
CA ASP A 239 6.83 11.22 -16.92
C ASP A 239 5.96 11.66 -18.11
N ALA A 240 4.64 11.51 -18.00
CA ALA A 240 3.71 11.91 -19.06
C ALA A 240 3.74 13.42 -19.33
N GLU A 241 3.85 14.26 -18.29
CA GLU A 241 3.99 15.70 -18.41
C GLU A 241 5.31 16.09 -19.08
N PHE A 242 6.41 15.46 -18.67
CA PHE A 242 7.71 15.62 -19.32
C PHE A 242 7.66 15.27 -20.81
N TYR A 243 7.11 14.09 -21.16
CA TYR A 243 7.00 13.67 -22.56
C TYR A 243 6.07 14.57 -23.36
N ARG A 244 4.99 15.07 -22.75
CA ARG A 244 4.09 16.02 -23.41
C ARG A 244 4.81 17.33 -23.73
N ALA A 245 5.51 17.91 -22.76
CA ALA A 245 6.29 19.14 -22.96
C ALA A 245 7.39 18.92 -24.00
N PHE A 246 8.10 17.79 -23.90
CA PHE A 246 9.11 17.38 -24.87
C PHE A 246 8.56 17.29 -26.29
N LEU A 247 7.42 16.61 -26.49
CA LEU A 247 6.76 16.48 -27.79
C LEU A 247 6.24 17.82 -28.33
N ALA A 248 5.90 18.76 -27.44
CA ALA A 248 5.56 20.14 -27.81
C ALA A 248 6.81 20.97 -28.21
N GLY A 249 8.01 20.47 -27.91
CA GLY A 249 9.28 21.20 -28.07
C GLY A 249 9.52 22.25 -26.98
N GLU A 250 8.83 22.13 -25.85
CA GLU A 250 9.02 22.97 -24.67
C GLU A 250 10.16 22.40 -23.80
N GLN A 251 10.92 23.28 -23.15
CA GLN A 251 11.88 22.84 -22.13
C GLN A 251 11.11 22.49 -20.86
N SER A 252 11.23 21.23 -20.42
CA SER A 252 10.68 20.75 -19.15
C SER A 252 11.84 20.33 -18.25
N GLU A 253 11.73 20.64 -16.95
CA GLU A 253 12.65 20.16 -15.92
C GLU A 253 12.38 18.66 -15.68
N GLY A 254 12.97 17.83 -16.54
CA GLY A 254 12.94 16.39 -16.39
C GLY A 254 13.90 15.89 -15.32
N THR A 255 13.73 14.62 -14.95
CA THR A 255 14.78 13.91 -14.20
C THR A 255 16.01 13.70 -15.08
N ASN A 256 17.20 13.63 -14.47
CA ASN A 256 18.46 13.32 -15.17
C ASN A 256 18.38 12.07 -16.07
N ALA A 257 17.54 11.09 -15.70
CA ALA A 257 17.32 9.89 -16.48
C ALA A 257 16.52 10.16 -17.76
N GLN A 258 15.42 10.91 -17.66
CA GLN A 258 14.61 11.32 -18.80
C GLN A 258 15.42 12.18 -19.79
N GLU A 259 16.16 13.16 -19.28
CA GLU A 259 17.03 14.01 -20.12
C GLU A 259 18.10 13.18 -20.83
N ARG A 260 18.70 12.21 -20.14
CA ARG A 260 19.70 11.32 -20.73
C ARG A 260 19.09 10.47 -21.84
N MET A 261 17.92 9.89 -21.62
CA MET A 261 17.23 9.08 -22.62
C MET A 261 16.89 9.90 -23.88
N VAL A 262 16.41 11.13 -23.69
CA VAL A 262 16.16 12.08 -24.77
C VAL A 262 17.44 12.39 -25.55
N ARG A 263 18.54 12.73 -24.86
CA ARG A 263 19.82 13.05 -25.50
C ARG A 263 20.43 11.84 -26.21
N GLU A 264 20.31 10.65 -25.64
CA GLU A 264 20.78 9.41 -26.27
C GLU A 264 19.97 9.09 -27.52
N THR A 265 18.64 9.26 -27.47
CA THR A 265 17.78 9.10 -28.65
C THR A 265 18.15 10.10 -29.73
N ALA A 266 18.33 11.38 -29.40
CA ALA A 266 18.76 12.40 -30.36
C ALA A 266 20.14 12.09 -30.96
N ARG A 267 21.09 11.62 -30.14
CA ARG A 267 22.43 11.21 -30.60
C ARG A 267 22.38 9.98 -31.51
N GLU A 268 21.49 9.03 -31.26
CA GLU A 268 21.36 7.84 -32.11
C GLU A 268 20.75 8.20 -33.46
N VAL A 269 19.78 9.11 -33.47
CA VAL A 269 19.23 9.68 -34.70
C VAL A 269 20.27 10.48 -35.49
N GLU A 270 21.14 11.25 -34.81
CA GLU A 270 22.26 11.94 -35.46
C GLU A 270 23.28 11.00 -36.10
N LYS A 271 23.49 9.81 -35.53
CA LYS A 271 24.41 8.79 -36.06
C LYS A 271 23.80 8.00 -37.21
N ASN A 272 22.52 7.68 -37.12
CA ASN A 272 21.78 6.86 -38.07
C ASN A 272 20.51 7.59 -38.52
N PRO A 273 20.57 8.41 -39.59
CA PRO A 273 19.41 9.19 -40.05
C PRO A 273 18.22 8.33 -40.49
N ASP A 274 18.45 7.06 -40.88
CA ASP A 274 17.38 6.10 -41.20
C ASP A 274 16.46 5.84 -39.99
N VAL A 275 16.98 5.98 -38.77
CA VAL A 275 16.19 5.87 -37.53
C VAL A 275 15.17 7.00 -37.45
N LEU A 276 15.49 8.20 -37.95
CA LEU A 276 14.55 9.32 -38.01
C LEU A 276 13.34 8.96 -38.88
N GLN A 277 13.55 8.36 -40.05
CA GLN A 277 12.47 7.97 -40.96
C GLN A 277 11.56 6.90 -40.35
N VAL A 278 12.15 5.94 -39.61
CA VAL A 278 11.37 4.93 -38.88
C VAL A 278 10.56 5.56 -37.75
N ILE A 279 11.13 6.53 -37.03
CA ILE A 279 10.45 7.28 -35.97
C ILE A 279 9.35 8.14 -36.57
N GLU A 280 9.60 8.88 -37.65
CA GLU A 280 8.63 9.74 -38.33
C GLU A 280 7.41 8.94 -38.80
N ARG A 281 7.64 7.76 -39.38
CA ARG A 281 6.56 6.85 -39.80
C ARG A 281 5.72 6.32 -38.64
N LYS A 282 6.32 6.10 -37.46
CA LYS A 282 5.63 5.52 -36.29
C LYS A 282 5.06 6.56 -35.33
N ASN A 283 5.73 7.69 -35.17
CA ASN A 283 5.45 8.77 -34.24
C ASN A 283 6.00 10.10 -34.79
N PRO A 284 5.25 10.77 -35.69
CA PRO A 284 5.71 12.02 -36.33
C PRO A 284 5.94 13.16 -35.33
N SER A 285 5.18 13.19 -34.22
CA SER A 285 5.37 14.17 -33.14
C SER A 285 6.73 14.01 -32.44
N LEU A 286 7.22 12.78 -32.32
CA LEU A 286 8.51 12.49 -31.70
C LEU A 286 9.67 12.90 -32.63
N ALA A 287 9.55 12.63 -33.93
CA ALA A 287 10.52 13.09 -34.92
C ALA A 287 10.63 14.63 -34.91
N ALA A 288 9.49 15.32 -34.96
CA ALA A 288 9.44 16.79 -34.92
C ALA A 288 10.06 17.37 -33.63
N ALA A 289 9.87 16.70 -32.49
CA ALA A 289 10.49 17.11 -31.23
C ALA A 289 12.01 16.93 -31.23
N ILE A 290 12.50 15.80 -31.75
CA ILE A 290 13.95 15.50 -31.85
C ILE A 290 14.65 16.51 -32.78
N GLU A 291 14.04 16.84 -33.91
CA GLU A 291 14.57 17.85 -34.85
C GLU A 291 14.66 19.25 -34.25
N ARG A 292 13.72 19.63 -33.37
CA ARG A 292 13.76 20.93 -32.68
C ARG A 292 14.91 21.02 -31.67
N ILE A 293 15.32 19.90 -31.10
CA ILE A 293 16.30 19.83 -30.02
C ILE A 293 17.72 19.65 -30.56
N SER A 294 17.89 18.98 -31.70
CA SER A 294 19.19 18.90 -32.38
C SER A 294 19.30 19.94 -33.49
N PRO A 295 20.13 20.99 -33.32
CA PRO A 295 20.37 21.96 -34.38
C PRO A 295 21.02 21.35 -35.62
N LYS A 296 21.70 20.20 -35.50
CA LYS A 296 22.26 19.47 -36.64
C LYS A 296 21.20 18.75 -37.47
N LEU A 297 20.21 18.11 -36.83
CA LEU A 297 19.11 17.45 -37.53
C LEU A 297 18.20 18.46 -38.23
N LYS A 298 17.96 19.62 -37.61
CA LYS A 298 17.25 20.73 -38.24
C LYS A 298 17.91 21.22 -39.54
N ALA A 299 19.25 21.17 -39.61
CA ALA A 299 20.00 21.53 -40.82
C ALA A 299 19.92 20.43 -41.90
N MET A 300 19.86 19.15 -41.52
CA MET A 300 19.71 18.02 -42.44
C MET A 300 18.33 17.96 -43.11
N GLY A 301 17.25 18.29 -42.39
CA GLY A 301 15.89 18.35 -42.96
C GLY A 301 15.64 19.53 -43.91
N GLN A 302 16.58 20.49 -43.99
CA GLN A 302 16.51 21.64 -44.90
C GLN A 302 17.35 21.44 -46.17
N GLU A 303 18.08 20.32 -46.33
CA GLU A 303 18.70 20.00 -47.60
C GLU A 303 17.59 19.75 -48.65
N PRO A 304 17.55 20.53 -49.75
CA PRO A 304 16.53 20.34 -50.78
C PRO A 304 16.66 18.91 -51.29
N GLN A 305 15.54 18.16 -51.28
CA GLN A 305 15.45 16.89 -51.99
C GLN A 305 16.00 17.13 -53.40
N ARG A 306 17.20 16.59 -53.68
CA ARG A 306 17.73 16.59 -55.04
C ARG A 306 16.66 15.91 -55.87
N PRO A 307 16.14 16.57 -56.93
CA PRO A 307 15.17 15.94 -57.80
C PRO A 307 15.77 14.61 -58.27
N ASP A 308 15.01 13.54 -58.06
CA ASP A 308 15.40 12.18 -58.42
C ASP A 308 16.02 12.21 -59.83
N GLU A 309 17.30 11.83 -59.92
CA GLU A 309 17.96 11.67 -61.22
C GLU A 309 17.12 10.71 -62.04
N GLU A 310 16.50 11.28 -63.07
CA GLU A 310 15.72 10.59 -64.09
C GLU A 310 16.43 9.30 -64.50
N SER A 311 15.67 8.22 -64.39
CA SER A 311 16.03 6.89 -64.85
C SER A 311 16.39 6.99 -66.34
N GLN A 312 17.68 6.94 -66.64
CA GLN A 312 18.15 6.91 -68.02
C GLN A 312 17.54 5.68 -68.73
N PRO A 313 16.88 5.87 -69.89
CA PRO A 313 16.32 4.76 -70.63
C PRO A 313 17.44 3.85 -71.14
N ILE A 314 17.32 2.56 -70.85
CA ILE A 314 18.16 1.50 -71.39
C ILE A 314 17.95 1.47 -72.91
N ALA A 315 18.97 1.91 -73.66
CA ALA A 315 18.98 1.80 -75.11
C ALA A 315 19.22 0.33 -75.52
N ALA A 316 18.39 -0.13 -76.46
CA ALA A 316 18.35 -1.49 -77.01
C ALA A 316 19.54 -1.82 -77.93
#